data_AF-A0A7J3MTM5-F1
#
_entry.id   AF-A0A7J3MTM5-F1
#
_cell.length_a   1.000
_cell.length_b   1.000
_cell.length_c   1.000
_cell.angle_alpha   90.00
_cell.angle_beta   90.00
_cell.angle_gamma   90.00
#
_symmetry.space_group_name_H-M   'P 1'
#
loop_
_entity.id
_entity.type
_entity.pdbx_description
1 polymer ?
#
loop_
_entity_poly.entity_id
_entity_poly.type
_entity_poly.pdbx_seq_one_letter_code
_entity_poly.pdbx_strand_id
1 'polypeptide(L)'
;MISKEEFLSLLNNRRVIYWILARICEREIKDQFLREFISENNPILKLDSLSDIDPEIMQGIEMIKNYVANAVKRDLKEVELELAVDYANVFLGVKKKPPHPSESVYKTGLLMQEPYDEVLHAYWEAGVDVVKDFKEPAVNTSCCRIYINVLYSHL
;
A
#
# COMPACT_ATOMS: atom_id res chain seq x y z
N MET A 1 8.89 29.85 2.80
CA MET A 1 10.12 29.02 2.78
C MET A 1 9.97 28.07 3.95
N ILE A 2 9.81 26.77 3.69
CA ILE A 2 9.53 25.78 4.74
C ILE A 2 10.75 25.63 5.64
N SER A 3 10.54 25.39 6.93
CA SER A 3 11.65 25.10 7.84
C SER A 3 12.26 23.73 7.52
N LYS A 4 13.51 23.51 7.94
CA LYS A 4 14.15 22.19 7.80
C LYS A 4 13.34 21.09 8.52
N GLU A 5 12.77 21.42 9.67
CA GLU A 5 11.95 20.51 10.48
C GLU A 5 10.63 20.16 9.78
N GLU A 6 9.96 21.16 9.20
CA GLU A 6 8.75 20.97 8.39
C GLU A 6 9.04 20.08 7.16
N PHE A 7 10.17 20.31 6.48
CA PHE A 7 10.56 19.49 5.33
C PHE A 7 10.81 18.03 5.71
N LEU A 8 11.55 17.78 6.79
CA LEU A 8 11.84 16.43 7.27
C LEU A 8 10.58 15.70 7.72
N SER A 9 9.65 16.41 8.38
CA SER A 9 8.34 15.87 8.75
C SER A 9 7.55 15.45 7.51
N LEU A 10 7.50 16.30 6.48
CA LEU A 10 6.81 15.99 5.22
C LEU A 10 7.37 14.75 4.51
N LEU A 11 8.70 14.63 4.42
CA LEU A 11 9.34 13.44 3.83
C LEU A 11 9.05 12.17 4.65
N ASN A 12 9.09 12.28 5.98
CA ASN A 12 8.76 11.16 6.85
C ASN A 12 7.29 10.71 6.67
N ASN A 13 6.35 11.66 6.57
CA ASN A 13 4.94 11.35 6.39
C ASN A 13 4.68 10.65 5.05
N ARG A 14 5.29 11.14 3.96
CA ARG A 14 5.23 10.49 2.65
C ARG A 14 5.76 9.06 2.71
N ARG A 15 6.92 8.87 3.34
CA ARG A 15 7.51 7.54 3.53
C ARG A 15 6.56 6.59 4.26
N VAL A 16 5.96 7.02 5.36
CA VAL A 16 5.02 6.20 6.15
C VAL A 16 3.77 5.84 5.34
N ILE A 17 3.20 6.79 4.59
CA ILE A 17 2.02 6.55 3.75
C ILE A 17 2.34 5.51 2.67
N TYR A 18 3.42 5.72 1.90
CA TYR A 18 3.80 4.77 0.85
C TYR A 18 4.15 3.39 1.41
N TRP A 19 4.82 3.33 2.55
CA TRP A 19 5.11 2.09 3.25
C TRP A 19 3.85 1.27 3.48
N ILE A 20 2.83 1.89 4.07
CA ILE A 20 1.61 1.21 4.51
C ILE A 20 0.81 0.74 3.31
N LEU A 21 0.60 1.63 2.34
CA LEU A 21 -0.09 1.29 1.10
C LEU A 21 0.57 0.10 0.40
N ALA A 22 1.90 0.08 0.37
CA ALA A 22 2.62 -1.03 -0.23
C ALA A 22 2.47 -2.33 0.51
N ARG A 23 2.60 -2.28 1.83
CA ARG A 23 2.57 -3.49 2.64
C ARG A 23 1.18 -4.12 2.64
N ILE A 24 0.12 -3.30 2.71
CA ILE A 24 -1.28 -3.76 2.66
C ILE A 24 -1.60 -4.35 1.27
N CYS A 25 -1.11 -3.72 0.20
CA CYS A 25 -1.36 -4.21 -1.15
C CYS A 25 -0.44 -5.35 -1.58
N GLU A 26 0.71 -5.58 -0.93
CA GLU A 26 1.70 -6.57 -1.40
C GLU A 26 1.26 -8.02 -1.16
N ARG A 27 0.69 -8.29 0.02
CA ARG A 27 0.33 -9.63 0.48
C ARG A 27 -0.59 -9.55 1.68
N GLU A 28 -1.27 -10.66 1.95
CA GLU A 28 -2.05 -10.85 3.17
C GLU A 28 -1.22 -10.53 4.43
N ILE A 29 -1.84 -9.83 5.38
CA ILE A 29 -1.21 -9.41 6.64
C ILE A 29 -1.22 -10.57 7.63
N LYS A 30 -0.05 -11.05 8.04
CA LYS A 30 0.11 -12.20 8.95
C LYS A 30 1.20 -12.00 10.00
N ASP A 31 1.22 -12.90 10.97
CA ASP A 31 2.34 -13.15 11.88
C ASP A 31 2.90 -11.87 12.55
N GLN A 32 4.21 -11.68 12.43
CA GLN A 32 4.96 -10.57 12.98
C GLN A 32 4.52 -9.23 12.40
N PHE A 33 4.21 -9.17 11.10
CA PHE A 33 3.80 -7.92 10.49
C PHE A 33 2.45 -7.44 11.02
N LEU A 34 1.51 -8.36 11.27
CA LEU A 34 0.25 -7.99 11.91
C LEU A 34 0.50 -7.36 13.28
N ARG A 35 1.37 -7.96 14.10
CA ARG A 35 1.73 -7.42 15.44
C ARG A 35 2.36 -6.04 15.36
N GLU A 36 3.21 -5.80 14.38
CA GLU A 36 3.81 -4.49 14.13
C GLU A 36 2.75 -3.48 13.65
N PHE A 37 1.86 -3.91 12.76
CA PHE A 37 0.79 -3.10 12.19
C PHE A 37 -0.25 -2.69 13.23
N ILE A 38 -0.68 -3.59 14.11
CA ILE A 38 -1.64 -3.27 15.18
C ILE A 38 -0.96 -2.89 16.50
N SER A 39 0.27 -2.37 16.45
CA SER A 39 0.96 -1.88 17.63
C SER A 39 0.64 -0.41 17.93
N GLU A 40 0.63 -0.05 19.21
CA GLU A 40 0.54 1.36 19.65
C GLU A 40 1.71 2.21 19.13
N ASN A 41 2.80 1.56 18.72
CA ASN A 41 3.97 2.21 18.13
C ASN A 41 3.90 2.38 16.62
N ASN A 42 2.81 1.96 15.95
CA ASN A 42 2.69 2.07 14.50
C ASN A 42 2.85 3.55 14.07
N PRO A 43 3.78 3.85 13.14
CA PRO A 43 4.01 5.20 12.64
C PRO A 43 2.76 5.93 12.10
N ILE A 44 1.73 5.22 11.61
CA ILE A 44 0.48 5.84 11.13
C ILE A 44 -0.24 6.62 12.23
N LEU A 45 -0.16 6.12 13.48
CA LEU A 45 -0.81 6.75 14.63
C LEU A 45 -0.15 8.08 14.99
N LYS A 46 1.11 8.25 14.60
CA LYS A 46 1.94 9.43 14.83
C LYS A 46 1.97 10.39 13.63
N LEU A 47 1.20 10.11 12.58
CA LEU A 47 1.04 11.07 11.49
C LEU A 47 0.29 12.29 12.02
N ASP A 48 1.00 13.39 12.14
CA ASP A 48 0.45 14.70 12.46
C ASP A 48 -0.46 15.18 11.33
N SER A 49 -1.30 16.17 11.65
CA SER A 49 -2.13 16.91 10.69
C SER A 49 -1.31 17.28 9.46
N LEU A 50 -1.63 16.67 8.33
CA LEU A 50 -1.08 17.04 7.03
C LEU A 50 -1.86 18.26 6.55
N SER A 51 -1.58 19.41 7.16
CA SER A 51 -2.10 20.70 6.70
C SER A 51 -1.68 20.85 5.24
N ASP A 52 -2.67 21.04 4.36
CA ASP A 52 -2.55 21.10 2.88
C ASP A 52 -2.70 19.77 2.11
N ILE A 53 -3.12 18.68 2.77
CA ILE A 53 -3.52 17.46 2.05
C ILE A 53 -5.01 17.47 1.68
N ASP A 54 -5.30 16.88 0.53
CA ASP A 54 -6.65 16.62 0.03
C ASP A 54 -7.54 16.02 1.16
N PRO A 55 -8.73 16.59 1.42
CA PRO A 55 -9.64 16.08 2.44
C PRO A 55 -9.97 14.59 2.31
N GLU A 56 -10.03 14.03 1.10
CA GLU A 56 -10.28 12.61 0.86
C GLU A 56 -9.12 11.73 1.35
N ILE A 57 -7.88 12.18 1.14
CA ILE A 57 -6.70 11.49 1.64
C ILE A 57 -6.68 11.53 3.17
N MET A 58 -7.00 12.68 3.76
CA MET A 58 -7.10 12.81 5.22
C MET A 58 -8.16 11.90 5.81
N GLN A 59 -9.32 11.79 5.15
CA GLN A 59 -10.37 10.84 5.54
C GLN A 59 -9.85 9.40 5.52
N GLY A 60 -9.16 8.99 4.46
CA GLY A 60 -8.57 7.65 4.35
C GLY A 60 -7.53 7.36 5.44
N ILE A 61 -6.67 8.31 5.76
CA ILE A 61 -5.68 8.18 6.85
C ILE A 61 -6.38 8.02 8.20
N GLU A 62 -7.40 8.82 8.48
CA GLU A 62 -8.17 8.71 9.72
C GLU A 62 -8.94 7.39 9.82
N MET A 63 -9.43 6.84 8.70
CA MET A 63 -10.00 5.48 8.69
C MET A 63 -8.97 4.42 9.10
N ILE A 64 -7.74 4.49 8.59
CA ILE A 64 -6.66 3.56 8.95
C ILE A 64 -6.28 3.73 10.43
N LYS A 65 -6.10 4.96 10.89
CA LYS A 65 -5.80 5.25 12.32
C LYS A 65 -6.86 4.66 13.24
N ASN A 66 -8.14 4.91 12.94
CA ASN A 66 -9.25 4.40 13.73
C ASN A 66 -9.31 2.88 13.71
N TYR A 67 -9.03 2.25 12.56
CA TYR A 67 -8.94 0.79 12.48
C TYR A 67 -7.83 0.25 13.39
N VAL A 68 -6.61 0.76 13.26
CA VAL A 68 -5.44 0.32 14.04
C VAL A 68 -5.68 0.53 15.54
N ALA A 69 -6.18 1.70 15.95
CA ALA A 69 -6.45 2.01 17.35
C ALA A 69 -7.50 1.08 18.00
N ASN A 70 -8.47 0.60 17.22
CA ASN A 70 -9.45 -0.37 17.67
C ASN A 70 -8.92 -1.81 17.62
N ALA A 71 -8.15 -2.15 16.59
CA ALA A 71 -7.56 -3.48 16.39
C ALA A 71 -6.60 -3.88 17.52
N VAL A 72 -5.86 -2.91 18.10
CA VAL A 72 -4.98 -3.12 19.27
C VAL A 72 -5.71 -3.82 20.44
N LYS A 73 -7.03 -3.61 20.57
CA LYS A 73 -7.85 -4.12 21.69
C LYS A 73 -8.55 -5.45 21.39
N ARG A 74 -8.39 -5.99 20.17
CA ARG A 74 -9.10 -7.18 19.67
C ARG A 74 -8.19 -8.41 19.75
N ASP A 75 -8.79 -9.59 19.63
CA ASP A 75 -8.03 -10.82 19.48
C ASP A 75 -7.25 -10.80 18.15
N LEU A 76 -5.97 -11.16 18.21
CA LEU A 76 -5.07 -11.08 17.06
C LEU A 76 -5.52 -12.01 15.92
N LYS A 77 -6.05 -13.20 16.23
CA LYS A 77 -6.48 -14.16 15.20
C LYS A 77 -7.77 -13.72 14.53
N GLU A 78 -8.67 -13.08 15.28
CA GLU A 78 -9.87 -12.48 14.70
C GLU A 78 -9.52 -11.37 13.69
N VAL A 79 -8.58 -10.49 14.05
CA VAL A 79 -8.11 -9.42 13.16
C VAL A 79 -7.40 -10.00 11.93
N GLU A 80 -6.57 -11.03 12.10
CA GLU A 80 -5.89 -11.71 10.99
C GLU A 80 -6.90 -12.30 9.99
N LEU A 81 -7.91 -13.03 10.49
CA LEU A 81 -8.93 -13.66 9.64
C LEU A 81 -9.78 -12.62 8.90
N GLU A 82 -10.15 -11.53 9.56
CA GLU A 82 -10.88 -10.42 8.94
C GLU A 82 -10.08 -9.81 7.79
N LEU A 83 -8.82 -9.44 8.04
CA LEU A 83 -7.93 -8.85 7.03
C LEU A 83 -7.64 -9.82 5.89
N ALA A 84 -7.56 -11.13 6.17
CA ALA A 84 -7.42 -12.17 5.16
C ALA A 84 -8.62 -12.22 4.20
N VAL A 85 -9.84 -12.18 4.76
CA VAL A 85 -11.09 -12.16 3.99
C VAL A 85 -11.18 -10.90 3.14
N ASP A 86 -10.83 -9.75 3.70
CA ASP A 86 -10.82 -8.47 2.97
C ASP A 86 -9.78 -8.47 1.85
N TYR A 87 -8.56 -8.96 2.12
CA TYR A 87 -7.52 -9.11 1.11
C TYR A 87 -7.98 -10.01 -0.05
N ALA A 88 -8.58 -11.16 0.25
CA ALA A 88 -9.08 -12.08 -0.77
C ALA A 88 -10.23 -11.46 -1.60
N ASN A 89 -11.10 -10.69 -0.96
CA ASN A 89 -12.21 -10.01 -1.66
C ASN A 89 -11.71 -8.91 -2.60
N VAL A 90 -10.70 -8.15 -2.18
CA VAL A 90 -10.20 -6.98 -2.93
C VAL A 90 -9.15 -7.37 -3.96
N PHE A 91 -8.16 -8.17 -3.59
CA PHE A 91 -6.97 -8.43 -4.42
C PHE A 91 -7.04 -9.75 -5.19
N LEU A 92 -7.69 -10.78 -4.63
CA LEU A 92 -7.74 -12.12 -5.25
C LEU A 92 -9.00 -12.35 -6.10
N GLY A 93 -9.88 -11.36 -6.23
CA GLY A 93 -11.03 -11.40 -7.12
C GLY A 93 -12.15 -12.38 -6.71
N VAL A 94 -12.15 -12.85 -5.45
CA VAL A 94 -13.11 -13.87 -4.96
C VAL A 94 -14.57 -13.46 -5.15
N LYS A 95 -14.89 -12.17 -4.96
CA LYS A 95 -16.26 -11.63 -5.08
C LYS A 95 -16.56 -10.96 -6.42
N LYS A 96 -15.63 -10.99 -7.40
CA LYS A 96 -15.69 -10.26 -8.69
C LYS A 96 -15.84 -8.72 -8.58
N LYS A 97 -16.06 -8.19 -7.38
CA LYS A 97 -16.18 -6.76 -7.06
C LYS A 97 -15.44 -6.47 -5.75
N PRO A 98 -14.58 -5.44 -5.69
CA PRO A 98 -14.16 -4.61 -6.83
C PRO A 98 -13.42 -5.44 -7.91
N PRO A 99 -13.27 -4.91 -9.14
CA PRO A 99 -12.39 -5.51 -10.14
C PRO A 99 -10.98 -5.68 -9.58
N HIS A 100 -10.21 -6.61 -10.15
CA HIS A 100 -8.82 -6.82 -9.75
C HIS A 100 -8.05 -5.48 -9.73
N PRO A 101 -7.21 -5.20 -8.72
CA PRO A 101 -6.63 -3.88 -8.45
C PRO A 101 -5.48 -3.48 -9.41
N SER A 102 -5.50 -3.98 -10.64
CA SER A 102 -4.56 -3.55 -11.69
C SER A 102 -5.19 -2.40 -12.46
N GLU A 103 -4.40 -1.35 -12.71
CA GLU A 103 -4.83 -0.21 -13.53
C GLU A 103 -5.35 -0.67 -14.91
N SER A 104 -4.69 -1.67 -15.51
CA SER A 104 -5.11 -2.25 -16.79
C SER A 104 -6.54 -2.77 -16.74
N VAL A 105 -6.99 -3.37 -15.64
CA VAL A 105 -8.36 -3.88 -15.48
C VAL A 105 -9.37 -2.75 -15.36
N TYR A 106 -9.03 -1.65 -14.69
CA TYR A 106 -9.91 -0.48 -14.62
C TYR A 106 -10.04 0.26 -15.95
N LYS A 107 -8.95 0.34 -16.73
CA LYS A 107 -8.95 1.02 -18.04
C LYS A 107 -9.48 0.17 -19.18
N THR A 108 -9.14 -1.12 -19.20
CA THR A 108 -9.34 -2.00 -20.38
C THR A 108 -10.19 -3.23 -20.08
N GLY A 109 -10.44 -3.54 -18.81
CA GLY A 109 -11.11 -4.78 -18.38
C GLY A 109 -10.22 -6.03 -18.41
N LEU A 110 -8.99 -5.93 -18.94
CA LEU A 110 -8.04 -7.03 -19.04
C LEU A 110 -6.75 -6.70 -18.28
N LEU A 111 -6.08 -7.75 -17.81
CA LEU A 111 -4.77 -7.66 -17.18
C LEU A 111 -3.67 -7.44 -18.22
N MET A 112 -2.57 -6.80 -17.80
CA MET A 112 -1.32 -6.74 -18.59
C MET A 112 -1.50 -6.11 -19.97
N GLN A 113 -2.22 -5.00 -20.02
CA GLN A 113 -2.40 -4.20 -21.24
C GLN A 113 -1.49 -2.97 -21.20
N GLU A 114 -1.62 -2.07 -22.17
CA GLU A 114 -0.81 -0.85 -22.32
C GLU A 114 -0.42 -0.12 -21.01
N PRO A 115 -1.31 0.11 -20.00
CA PRO A 115 -0.90 0.75 -18.74
C PRO A 115 0.18 -0.01 -17.96
N TYR A 116 0.23 -1.34 -18.08
CA TYR A 116 1.29 -2.14 -17.50
C TYR A 116 2.63 -1.89 -18.19
N ASP A 117 2.63 -1.81 -19.53
CA ASP A 117 3.84 -1.59 -20.32
C ASP A 117 4.41 -0.19 -20.10
N GLU A 118 3.56 0.84 -19.98
CA GLU A 118 3.95 2.21 -19.63
C GLU A 118 4.71 2.26 -18.31
N VAL A 119 4.17 1.58 -17.30
CA VAL A 119 4.77 1.50 -15.97
C VAL A 119 6.10 0.75 -16.01
N LEU A 120 6.18 -0.36 -16.73
CA LEU A 120 7.43 -1.13 -16.89
C LEU A 120 8.52 -0.31 -17.59
N HIS A 121 8.14 0.45 -18.63
CA HIS A 121 9.06 1.32 -19.35
C HIS A 121 9.64 2.41 -18.44
N ALA A 122 8.80 3.07 -17.64
CA ALA A 122 9.24 4.08 -16.68
C ALA A 122 10.27 3.53 -15.67
N TYR A 123 10.13 2.26 -15.25
CA TYR A 123 11.14 1.63 -14.39
C TYR A 123 12.46 1.36 -15.08
N TRP A 124 12.41 0.86 -16.31
CA TRP A 124 13.63 0.65 -17.10
C TRP A 124 14.37 1.96 -17.37
N GLU A 125 13.65 3.05 -17.65
CA GLU A 125 14.23 4.39 -17.78
C GLU A 125 14.88 4.86 -16.47
N ALA A 126 14.32 4.49 -15.32
CA ALA A 126 14.90 4.74 -14.00
C ALA A 126 16.04 3.77 -13.62
N GLY A 127 16.41 2.82 -14.49
CA GLY A 127 17.45 1.82 -14.23
C GLY A 127 17.03 0.73 -13.25
N VAL A 128 15.72 0.54 -13.04
CA VAL A 128 15.16 -0.51 -12.18
C VAL A 128 14.67 -1.67 -13.05
N ASP A 129 15.08 -2.90 -12.72
CA ASP A 129 14.67 -4.11 -13.44
C ASP A 129 14.00 -5.12 -12.51
N VAL A 130 13.20 -6.01 -13.09
CA VAL A 130 12.48 -7.05 -12.37
C VAL A 130 13.45 -8.15 -11.94
N VAL A 131 13.38 -8.57 -10.68
CA VAL A 131 14.21 -9.66 -10.16
C VAL A 131 13.89 -10.96 -10.89
N LYS A 132 14.91 -11.63 -11.45
CA LYS A 132 14.77 -12.82 -12.30
C LYS A 132 14.05 -14.01 -11.66
N ASP A 133 14.04 -14.09 -10.33
CA ASP A 133 13.37 -15.16 -9.57
C ASP A 133 11.88 -14.88 -9.30
N PHE A 134 11.32 -13.81 -9.87
CA PHE A 134 9.91 -13.48 -9.73
C PHE A 134 9.04 -14.48 -10.53
N LYS A 135 8.46 -15.45 -9.81
CA LYS A 135 7.66 -16.56 -10.37
C LYS A 135 6.15 -16.32 -10.36
N GLU A 136 5.67 -15.29 -9.65
CA GLU A 136 4.27 -14.92 -9.77
C GLU A 136 4.05 -14.32 -11.16
N PRO A 137 3.00 -14.71 -11.90
CA PRO A 137 2.67 -13.97 -13.11
C PRO A 137 2.45 -12.53 -12.66
N ALA A 138 3.00 -11.56 -13.39
CA ALA A 138 3.02 -10.12 -13.06
C ALA A 138 1.64 -9.45 -12.96
N VAL A 139 0.61 -10.24 -12.69
CA VAL A 139 -0.78 -9.90 -12.49
C VAL A 139 -1.16 -9.78 -11.02
N ASN A 140 -0.52 -10.49 -10.09
CA ASN A 140 -1.15 -10.71 -8.79
C ASN A 140 -0.92 -9.63 -7.71
N THR A 141 -0.48 -8.42 -8.09
CA THR A 141 -0.34 -7.18 -7.25
C THR A 141 0.66 -6.17 -7.83
N SER A 142 1.16 -6.41 -9.05
CA SER A 142 2.30 -5.71 -9.64
C SER A 142 2.16 -4.20 -9.79
N CYS A 143 0.94 -3.65 -9.91
CA CYS A 143 0.79 -2.20 -9.86
C CYS A 143 1.20 -1.61 -8.50
N CYS A 144 0.85 -2.22 -7.36
CA CYS A 144 1.30 -1.71 -6.06
C CYS A 144 2.74 -2.11 -5.74
N ARG A 145 3.13 -3.36 -6.06
CA ARG A 145 4.46 -3.88 -5.72
C ARG A 145 5.58 -3.17 -6.46
N ILE A 146 5.39 -2.82 -7.74
CA ILE A 146 6.43 -2.17 -8.52
C ILE A 146 6.44 -0.65 -8.22
N TYR A 147 5.28 0.00 -8.01
CA TYR A 147 5.22 1.43 -7.60
C TYR A 147 5.94 1.72 -6.30
N ILE A 148 5.85 0.83 -5.31
CA ILE A 148 6.45 1.13 -4.01
C ILE A 148 7.91 0.68 -3.89
N ASN A 149 8.36 -0.41 -4.52
CA ASN A 149 9.78 -0.79 -4.43
C ASN A 149 10.71 0.32 -4.96
N VAL A 150 10.28 1.10 -5.96
CA VAL A 150 11.06 2.22 -6.50
C VAL A 150 11.05 3.46 -5.62
N LEU A 151 9.93 3.75 -4.96
CA LEU A 151 9.89 4.80 -3.92
C LEU A 151 10.81 4.48 -2.74
N TYR A 152 11.04 3.18 -2.46
CA TYR A 152 11.93 2.73 -1.39
C TYR A 152 13.41 2.78 -1.74
N SER A 153 13.79 2.60 -3.00
CA SER A 153 15.20 2.66 -3.43
C SER A 153 15.75 4.08 -3.57
N HIS A 154 14.91 5.12 -3.44
CA HIS A 154 15.28 6.53 -3.62
C HIS A 154 14.89 7.43 -2.43
N LEU A 155 14.50 6.83 -1.28
CA LEU A 155 14.34 7.49 0.02
C LEU A 155 15.35 6.94 1.03
#